data_AF-A0A7J3CV57-F1
#
_entry.id   AF-A0A7J3CV57-F1
#
_cell.length_a   1.000
_cell.length_b   1.000
_cell.length_c   1.000
_cell.angle_alpha   90.00
_cell.angle_beta   90.00
_cell.angle_gamma   90.00
#
_symmetry.space_group_name_H-M   'P 1'
#
loop_
_entity.id
_entity.type
_entity.pdbx_description
1 polymer ?
#
loop_
_entity_poly.entity_id
_entity_poly.type
_entity_poly.pdbx_seq_one_letter_code
_entity_poly.pdbx_strand_id
1 'polypeptide(L)'
;MTIKAKEKAKQGALEFSAATLVAVILGALFLIFGILLLSGLLKFPLEKEKPAPLFDYTRVFPEQGRPGTIFSIRFYSTSNTSYIVHATILNETGEVGKIMLYDDGAHGDEKASDGFYANVWDSSGRGEGPYYVNINIELPQTTQSYEKAAEFEIYKENCIALIRNGKPDERIDITFLGVGYNETSSLAEDVAEYIDYYGKGGGLFSVSPYKENRERFNFYFVNESADLGCGLGYGEIASVVRCDDNKVMELASQCPSDQVIVLIKSEEFCGSASSYAKICTGKAGKDVLLHELGHTLAGLGDEYEYDKVYPGFSVVATNYQFPNCDVAQCKKWQGIEGTACFKGCGLSELFRPTKNSCIMYGYTHKFCPVCARTILNLITKYKKGKANETLMRPAPVPPTEKSYLVSLDKERNTLAFKDVFVTTASAPDRKIVRRVDYSAALLAFDGSTLYKFDFEMPDMLFPFYEEGKEKVSPFILEKSSQTIVIPYFRNAKTLEIYEKNRTILRIDLGYFAKVCGDNICEPHENWFECPADCPLAAPDNICAYLKDNVCDPDCPERDPDCMPEKSLIFGILVSGIAVLVIIVAILISRKHKI
;
A
#
# COMPACT_ATOMS: atom_id res chain seq x y z
N MET A 1 87.82 38.89 67.49
CA MET A 1 86.61 38.13 67.09
C MET A 1 85.43 39.10 67.06
N THR A 2 84.42 38.86 66.20
CA THR A 2 82.99 39.29 66.33
C THR A 2 82.66 40.79 66.60
N ILE A 3 81.59 41.41 66.07
CA ILE A 3 80.57 41.01 65.09
C ILE A 3 80.03 42.29 64.37
N LYS A 4 79.20 42.11 63.34
CA LYS A 4 78.54 43.19 62.56
C LYS A 4 77.73 44.16 63.43
N ALA A 5 77.65 45.42 63.00
CA ALA A 5 76.37 46.12 62.83
C ALA A 5 76.46 47.17 61.70
N LYS A 6 75.52 47.14 60.76
CA LYS A 6 75.15 48.27 59.89
C LYS A 6 73.81 48.76 60.38
N GLU A 7 73.56 50.06 60.34
CA GLU A 7 72.23 50.52 59.98
C GLU A 7 72.29 51.84 59.19
N LYS A 8 71.56 51.89 58.08
CA LYS A 8 71.27 53.11 57.33
C LYS A 8 70.02 52.84 56.49
N ALA A 9 68.98 53.65 56.71
CA ALA A 9 67.67 53.43 56.10
C ALA A 9 67.70 53.55 54.57
N LYS A 10 66.79 52.84 53.91
CA LYS A 10 66.36 53.15 52.53
C LYS A 10 64.91 52.73 52.35
N GLN A 11 64.13 53.56 51.65
CA GLN A 11 62.78 53.23 51.22
C GLN A 11 62.83 52.13 50.14
N GLY A 12 61.87 51.21 50.17
CA GLY A 12 61.64 50.23 49.09
C GLY A 12 60.36 50.57 48.35
N ALA A 13 60.45 50.77 47.03
CA ALA A 13 59.29 50.74 46.14
C ALA A 13 59.04 49.29 45.70
N LEU A 14 57.78 48.94 45.43
CA LEU A 14 57.46 47.68 44.74
C LEU A 14 57.65 47.88 43.23
N GLU A 15 58.58 47.13 42.64
CA GLU A 15 58.62 46.95 41.18
C GLU A 15 57.72 45.78 40.77
N PHE A 16 56.75 46.03 39.89
CA PHE A 16 55.94 45.00 39.26
C PHE A 16 56.58 44.58 37.93
N SER A 17 56.60 43.27 37.66
CA SER A 17 57.03 42.74 36.37
C SER A 17 56.08 43.17 35.25
N ALA A 18 56.61 43.44 34.06
CA ALA A 18 55.82 43.80 32.88
C ALA A 18 54.76 42.73 32.54
N ALA A 19 55.05 41.45 32.79
CA ALA A 19 54.08 40.36 32.61
C ALA A 19 52.87 40.49 33.56
N THR A 20 53.09 40.96 34.79
CA THR A 20 52.01 41.20 35.76
C THR A 20 51.15 42.39 35.32
N LEU A 21 51.77 43.45 34.77
CA LEU A 21 51.04 44.60 34.26
C LEU A 21 50.15 44.24 33.05
N VAL A 22 50.68 43.44 32.10
CA VAL A 22 49.91 42.92 30.95
C VAL A 22 48.74 42.03 31.40
N ALA A 23 48.95 41.15 32.38
CA ALA A 23 47.88 40.31 32.94
C ALA A 23 46.75 41.15 33.58
N VAL A 24 47.10 42.22 34.32
CA VAL A 24 46.12 43.14 34.92
C VAL A 24 45.34 43.91 33.85
N ILE A 25 46.02 44.38 32.80
CA ILE A 25 45.37 45.10 31.68
C ILE A 25 44.41 44.18 30.91
N LEU A 26 44.81 42.94 30.61
CA LEU A 26 43.95 41.95 29.95
C LEU A 26 42.76 41.56 30.83
N GLY A 27 42.97 41.37 32.13
CA GLY A 27 41.90 41.11 33.09
C GLY A 27 40.89 42.25 33.16
N ALA A 28 41.35 43.51 33.20
CA ALA A 28 40.49 44.69 33.17
C ALA A 28 39.69 44.81 31.86
N LEU A 29 40.31 44.54 30.70
CA LEU A 29 39.64 44.54 29.41
C LEU A 29 38.54 43.46 29.32
N PHE A 30 38.81 42.25 29.82
CA PHE A 30 37.79 41.19 29.91
C PHE A 30 36.63 41.56 30.85
N LEU A 31 36.91 42.21 31.98
CA LEU A 31 35.89 42.70 32.90
C LEU A 31 35.01 43.79 32.25
N ILE A 32 35.62 44.75 31.56
CA ILE A 32 34.90 45.80 30.81
C ILE A 32 34.04 45.20 29.70
N PHE A 33 34.57 44.21 28.94
CA PHE A 33 33.82 43.53 27.88
C PHE A 33 32.62 42.72 28.45
N GLY A 34 32.82 42.02 29.56
CA GLY A 34 31.74 41.33 30.28
C GLY A 34 30.66 42.27 30.81
N ILE A 35 31.05 43.45 31.32
CA ILE A 35 30.10 44.49 31.77
C ILE A 35 29.34 45.10 30.57
N LEU A 36 29.98 45.31 29.42
CA LEU A 36 29.33 45.81 28.20
C LEU A 36 28.33 44.81 27.59
N LEU A 37 28.59 43.51 27.73
CA LEU A 37 27.63 42.45 27.42
C LEU A 37 26.45 42.43 28.41
N LEU A 38 26.72 42.40 29.72
CA LEU A 38 25.70 42.34 30.77
C LEU A 38 24.82 43.60 30.88
N SER A 39 25.32 44.76 30.44
CA SER A 39 24.56 46.02 30.42
C SER A 39 23.75 46.24 29.13
N GLY A 40 23.82 45.33 28.15
CA GLY A 40 23.04 45.43 26.91
C GLY A 40 23.40 46.62 26.00
N LEU A 41 24.55 47.26 26.22
CA LEU A 41 25.04 48.40 25.43
C LEU A 41 25.66 47.96 24.10
N LEU A 42 26.18 46.73 24.01
CA LEU A 42 26.62 46.12 22.75
C LEU A 42 25.44 45.48 21.99
N LYS A 43 24.61 46.32 21.37
CA LYS A 43 23.60 45.86 20.40
C LYS A 43 24.23 45.72 19.01
N PHE A 44 24.69 44.52 18.68
CA PHE A 44 24.93 44.15 17.30
C PHE A 44 23.59 44.09 16.55
N PRO A 45 23.44 44.78 15.41
CA PRO A 45 22.34 44.50 14.50
C PRO A 45 22.63 43.17 13.80
N LEU A 46 22.21 42.07 14.42
CA LEU A 46 21.91 40.86 13.66
C LEU A 46 20.72 41.21 12.77
N GLU A 47 21.02 41.51 11.51
CA GLU A 47 20.03 41.59 10.46
C GLU A 47 19.25 40.27 10.47
N LYS A 48 17.93 40.33 10.64
CA LYS A 48 17.09 39.14 10.58
C LYS A 48 17.08 38.66 9.14
N GLU A 49 18.03 37.79 8.79
CA GLU A 49 17.85 36.85 7.69
C GLU A 49 16.45 36.24 7.86
N LYS A 50 15.62 36.35 6.83
CA LYS A 50 14.40 35.55 6.79
C LYS A 50 14.87 34.09 6.83
N PRO A 51 14.41 33.26 7.78
CA PRO A 51 14.75 31.85 7.76
C PRO A 51 14.36 31.29 6.39
N ALA A 52 15.21 30.41 5.84
CA ALA A 52 14.90 29.70 4.62
C ALA A 52 13.53 28.99 4.78
N PRO A 53 12.71 28.91 3.72
CA PRO A 53 11.38 28.32 3.83
C PRO A 53 11.48 26.88 4.36
N LEU A 54 10.76 26.60 5.44
CA LEU A 54 10.73 25.31 6.15
C LEU A 54 9.94 24.22 5.41
N PHE A 55 9.71 24.41 4.11
CA PHE A 55 8.82 23.65 3.24
C PHE A 55 9.59 23.25 1.99
N ASP A 56 9.56 21.96 1.65
CA ASP A 56 10.00 21.45 0.36
C ASP A 56 8.77 21.22 -0.54
N TYR A 57 7.88 20.29 -0.16
CA TYR A 57 6.61 20.05 -0.83
C TYR A 57 5.58 19.33 0.07
N THR A 58 4.34 19.23 -0.42
CA THR A 58 3.27 18.42 0.17
C THR A 58 2.71 17.47 -0.90
N ARG A 59 2.20 16.30 -0.50
CA ARG A 59 1.47 15.36 -1.37
C ARG A 59 0.26 14.79 -0.64
N VAL A 60 -0.71 14.32 -1.42
CA VAL A 60 -1.82 13.48 -0.96
C VAL A 60 -1.74 12.16 -1.71
N PHE A 61 -1.94 11.03 -1.02
CA PHE A 61 -1.95 9.71 -1.63
C PHE A 61 -3.18 8.89 -1.16
N PRO A 62 -3.98 8.32 -2.09
CA PRO A 62 -3.90 8.47 -3.54
C PRO A 62 -4.23 9.92 -3.98
N GLU A 63 -3.82 10.32 -5.18
CA GLU A 63 -4.08 11.67 -5.72
C GLU A 63 -5.57 11.89 -6.08
N GLN A 64 -6.34 10.81 -6.17
CA GLN A 64 -7.78 10.77 -6.41
C GLN A 64 -8.41 9.61 -5.62
N GLY A 65 -9.67 9.75 -5.21
CA GLY A 65 -10.36 8.70 -4.45
C GLY A 65 -11.89 8.81 -4.49
N ARG A 66 -12.56 7.92 -3.79
CA ARG A 66 -14.03 7.85 -3.64
C ARG A 66 -14.44 8.42 -2.27
N PRO A 67 -15.72 8.75 -2.04
CA PRO A 67 -16.20 9.06 -0.69
C PRO A 67 -15.94 7.89 0.27
N GLY A 68 -15.15 8.10 1.32
CA GLY A 68 -14.66 7.04 2.20
C GLY A 68 -13.27 6.49 1.88
N THR A 69 -12.53 7.09 0.94
CA THR A 69 -11.07 6.93 0.84
C THR A 69 -10.38 7.53 2.06
N ILE A 70 -9.38 6.80 2.60
CA ILE A 70 -8.48 7.31 3.62
C ILE A 70 -7.22 7.83 2.90
N PHE A 71 -7.14 9.15 2.79
CA PHE A 71 -6.07 9.86 2.10
C PHE A 71 -4.88 10.09 3.05
N SER A 72 -3.69 9.60 2.70
CA SER A 72 -2.45 9.93 3.40
C SER A 72 -2.00 11.34 2.98
N ILE A 73 -1.91 12.27 3.93
CA ILE A 73 -1.40 13.62 3.73
C ILE A 73 0.05 13.65 4.20
N ARG A 74 0.96 14.09 3.33
CA ARG A 74 2.42 13.99 3.49
C ARG A 74 3.07 15.35 3.26
N PHE A 75 3.81 15.84 4.24
CA PHE A 75 4.53 17.11 4.19
C PHE A 75 6.03 16.88 4.40
N TYR A 76 6.87 17.50 3.58
CA TYR A 76 8.33 17.41 3.71
C TYR A 76 8.90 18.77 4.10
N SER A 77 9.56 18.81 5.26
CA SER A 77 10.26 19.99 5.76
C SER A 77 11.73 19.97 5.34
N THR A 78 12.29 21.17 5.15
CA THR A 78 13.73 21.38 4.93
C THR A 78 14.54 21.38 6.24
N SER A 79 13.92 21.06 7.38
CA SER A 79 14.57 21.05 8.70
C SER A 79 14.11 19.90 9.60
N ASN A 80 15.06 19.12 10.11
CA ASN A 80 14.89 18.05 11.11
C ASN A 80 14.56 18.57 12.53
N THR A 81 13.73 19.61 12.64
CA THR A 81 13.24 20.11 13.92
C THR A 81 11.77 19.77 14.05
N SER A 82 11.41 19.12 15.16
CA SER A 82 10.01 18.80 15.46
C SER A 82 9.21 20.09 15.62
N TYR A 83 8.26 20.29 14.71
CA TYR A 83 7.28 21.37 14.71
C TYR A 83 5.88 20.79 14.88
N ILE A 84 4.95 21.58 15.42
CA ILE A 84 3.53 21.25 15.32
C ILE A 84 3.10 21.60 13.89
N VAL A 85 2.79 20.59 13.09
CA VAL A 85 2.34 20.74 11.70
C VAL A 85 0.87 20.35 11.60
N HIS A 86 0.08 21.22 11.00
CA HIS A 86 -1.34 20.99 10.74
C HIS A 86 -1.66 21.01 9.26
N ALA A 87 -2.40 20.01 8.80
CA ALA A 87 -3.04 20.01 7.49
C ALA A 87 -4.52 20.42 7.64
N THR A 88 -4.92 21.51 6.99
CA THR A 88 -6.33 21.89 6.84
C THR A 88 -6.80 21.46 5.45
N ILE A 89 -7.90 20.70 5.39
CA ILE A 89 -8.50 20.19 4.17
C ILE A 89 -9.70 21.08 3.80
N LEU A 90 -9.74 21.54 2.55
CA LEU A 90 -10.77 22.44 2.02
C LEU A 90 -11.38 21.90 0.73
N ASN A 91 -12.59 22.35 0.40
CA ASN A 91 -13.22 22.22 -0.92
C ASN A 91 -13.81 23.57 -1.36
N GLU A 92 -14.61 23.60 -2.43
CA GLU A 92 -15.27 24.82 -2.93
C GLU A 92 -16.15 25.54 -1.89
N THR A 93 -16.62 24.85 -0.86
CA THR A 93 -17.49 25.41 0.20
C THR A 93 -16.72 25.94 1.42
N GLY A 94 -15.41 25.66 1.52
CA GLY A 94 -14.55 26.08 2.64
C GLY A 94 -13.81 24.91 3.30
N GLU A 95 -13.40 25.11 4.56
CA GLU A 95 -12.75 24.07 5.38
C GLU A 95 -13.72 22.92 5.69
N VAL A 96 -13.28 21.68 5.45
CA VAL A 96 -14.04 20.46 5.73
C VAL A 96 -13.43 19.61 6.85
N GLY A 97 -12.17 19.85 7.21
CA GLY A 97 -11.50 19.21 8.34
C GLY A 97 -10.08 19.72 8.54
N LYS A 98 -9.50 19.41 9.70
CA LYS A 98 -8.12 19.75 10.05
C LYS A 98 -7.53 18.59 10.86
N ILE A 99 -6.29 18.19 10.55
CA ILE A 99 -5.53 17.14 11.25
C ILE A 99 -4.16 17.68 11.69
N MET A 100 -3.48 16.98 12.60
CA MET A 100 -2.04 17.15 12.84
C MET A 100 -1.25 16.16 11.98
N LEU A 101 0.00 16.47 11.64
CA LEU A 101 0.94 15.56 10.97
C LEU A 101 2.14 15.28 11.88
N TYR A 102 2.70 14.07 11.81
CA TYR A 102 3.73 13.57 12.72
C TYR A 102 5.00 13.14 12.00
N ASP A 103 6.15 13.41 12.64
CA ASP A 103 7.53 13.05 12.26
C ASP A 103 8.12 12.21 13.43
N ASP A 104 7.45 11.08 13.70
CA ASP A 104 7.54 10.25 14.91
C ASP A 104 7.87 8.76 14.66
N GLY A 105 7.95 8.32 13.41
CA GLY A 105 8.19 6.92 13.03
C GLY A 105 6.92 6.09 12.87
N ALA A 106 5.75 6.70 13.04
CA ALA A 106 4.43 6.11 12.86
C ALA A 106 3.65 6.91 11.79
N HIS A 107 2.31 6.88 11.82
CA HIS A 107 1.40 7.73 11.01
C HIS A 107 1.58 7.74 9.47
N GLY A 108 2.51 6.94 8.92
CA GLY A 108 2.88 6.87 7.51
C GLY A 108 4.21 7.56 7.12
N ASP A 109 5.07 7.93 8.07
CA ASP A 109 6.34 8.66 7.84
C ASP A 109 7.61 7.77 7.67
N GLU A 110 7.53 6.49 8.04
CA GLU A 110 8.63 5.52 8.17
C GLU A 110 9.70 5.80 9.26
N LYS A 111 10.00 7.05 9.62
CA LYS A 111 11.13 7.41 10.52
C LYS A 111 10.89 8.70 11.31
N ALA A 112 11.16 8.64 12.62
CA ALA A 112 11.10 9.78 13.53
C ALA A 112 12.21 10.84 13.28
N SER A 113 11.83 12.11 13.35
CA SER A 113 12.71 13.29 13.28
C SER A 113 13.56 13.38 12.00
N ASP A 114 13.09 12.81 10.90
CA ASP A 114 13.77 12.87 9.59
C ASP A 114 13.31 14.04 8.71
N GLY A 115 12.25 14.74 9.13
CA GLY A 115 11.67 15.92 8.48
C GLY A 115 10.50 15.61 7.55
N PHE A 116 10.16 14.33 7.37
CA PHE A 116 8.94 13.87 6.74
C PHE A 116 7.82 13.78 7.79
N TYR A 117 6.74 14.54 7.57
CA TYR A 117 5.53 14.53 8.38
C TYR A 117 4.39 13.82 7.66
N ALA A 118 3.71 12.88 8.32
CA ALA A 118 2.56 12.17 7.77
C ALA A 118 1.38 12.10 8.75
N ASN A 119 0.16 12.00 8.19
CA ASN A 119 -1.02 11.43 8.86
C ASN A 119 -2.07 11.07 7.78
N VAL A 120 -3.27 10.65 8.18
CA VAL A 120 -4.37 10.26 7.30
C VAL A 120 -5.65 11.09 7.52
N TRP A 121 -6.47 11.19 6.47
CA TRP A 121 -7.79 11.84 6.51
C TRP A 121 -8.85 10.95 5.86
N ASP A 122 -9.91 10.62 6.61
CA ASP A 122 -11.02 9.78 6.13
C ASP A 122 -12.11 10.62 5.44
N SER A 123 -12.29 10.42 4.13
CA SER A 123 -13.27 11.15 3.32
C SER A 123 -14.71 10.61 3.43
N SER A 124 -15.00 9.76 4.42
CA SER A 124 -16.35 9.26 4.69
C SER A 124 -17.35 10.43 4.88
N GLY A 125 -18.45 10.37 4.14
CA GLY A 125 -19.51 11.40 4.18
C GLY A 125 -19.17 12.71 3.44
N ARG A 126 -18.06 12.78 2.70
CA ARG A 126 -17.67 13.95 1.89
C ARG A 126 -18.21 13.87 0.47
N GLY A 127 -18.39 15.03 -0.16
CA GLY A 127 -18.97 15.15 -1.51
C GLY A 127 -17.95 15.00 -2.63
N GLU A 128 -18.45 14.76 -3.84
CA GLU A 128 -17.68 14.76 -5.09
C GLU A 128 -17.06 16.15 -5.39
N GLY A 129 -15.90 16.20 -6.06
CA GLY A 129 -15.24 17.43 -6.51
C GLY A 129 -13.76 17.55 -6.09
N PRO A 130 -13.10 18.68 -6.41
CA PRO A 130 -11.72 18.96 -6.04
C PRO A 130 -11.57 19.40 -4.57
N TYR A 131 -10.49 18.95 -3.94
CA TYR A 131 -10.11 19.27 -2.57
C TYR A 131 -8.67 19.80 -2.51
N TYR A 132 -8.40 20.64 -1.52
CA TYR A 132 -7.13 21.32 -1.31
C TYR A 132 -6.60 21.06 0.10
N VAL A 133 -5.28 20.98 0.24
CA VAL A 133 -4.59 20.94 1.53
C VAL A 133 -3.82 22.24 1.74
N ASN A 134 -4.09 22.92 2.84
CA ASN A 134 -3.26 23.99 3.37
C ASN A 134 -2.38 23.44 4.51
N ILE A 135 -1.08 23.73 4.50
CA ILE A 135 -0.17 23.36 5.60
C ILE A 135 0.08 24.57 6.51
N ASN A 136 -0.06 24.38 7.82
CA ASN A 136 0.19 25.38 8.85
C ASN A 136 1.23 24.84 9.83
N ILE A 137 2.39 25.50 9.91
CA ILE A 137 3.50 25.13 10.81
C ILE A 137 3.51 26.12 11.98
N GLU A 138 3.41 25.64 13.21
CA GLU A 138 3.49 26.50 14.40
C GLU A 138 4.95 26.65 14.86
N LEU A 139 5.45 27.89 14.82
CA LEU A 139 6.79 28.26 15.28
C LEU A 139 6.65 29.06 16.59
N PRO A 140 7.68 29.10 17.47
CA PRO A 140 7.56 29.70 18.81
C PRO A 140 7.20 31.19 18.92
N GLN A 141 7.02 31.89 17.79
CA GLN A 141 6.68 33.32 17.70
C GLN A 141 5.70 33.65 16.55
N THR A 142 5.31 32.69 15.71
CA THR A 142 4.42 32.89 14.55
C THR A 142 3.94 31.55 13.99
N THR A 143 2.77 31.50 13.37
CA THR A 143 2.43 30.42 12.42
C THR A 143 3.04 30.74 11.05
N GLN A 144 3.39 29.73 10.27
CA GLN A 144 3.72 29.85 8.85
C GLN A 144 2.77 28.98 8.02
N SER A 145 2.03 29.61 7.10
CA SER A 145 0.94 28.99 6.34
C SER A 145 1.27 28.87 4.86
N TYR A 146 0.89 27.74 4.26
CA TYR A 146 1.07 27.40 2.86
C TYR A 146 -0.29 27.03 2.26
N GLU A 147 -0.91 27.98 1.57
CA GLU A 147 -2.21 27.83 0.90
C GLU A 147 -2.09 26.95 -0.34
N LYS A 148 -3.03 26.00 -0.54
CA LYS A 148 -3.06 25.03 -1.64
C LYS A 148 -1.72 24.33 -1.86
N ALA A 149 -1.11 23.85 -0.78
CA ALA A 149 0.13 23.08 -0.79
C ALA A 149 0.02 21.74 -1.54
N ALA A 150 -1.19 21.17 -1.60
CA ALA A 150 -1.55 20.06 -2.48
C ALA A 150 -3.03 20.16 -2.93
N GLU A 151 -3.37 19.45 -4.00
CA GLU A 151 -4.73 19.28 -4.55
C GLU A 151 -4.98 17.79 -4.79
N PHE A 152 -6.22 17.33 -4.61
CA PHE A 152 -6.66 15.95 -4.83
C PHE A 152 -8.16 15.90 -5.18
N GLU A 153 -8.64 14.82 -5.80
CA GLU A 153 -10.05 14.71 -6.22
C GLU A 153 -10.83 13.63 -5.45
N ILE A 154 -12.09 13.91 -5.15
CA ILE A 154 -13.09 12.89 -4.78
C ILE A 154 -14.05 12.68 -5.95
N TYR A 155 -13.97 11.52 -6.61
CA TYR A 155 -14.79 11.13 -7.74
C TYR A 155 -15.90 10.14 -7.35
N LYS A 156 -16.90 10.01 -8.23
CA LYS A 156 -18.07 9.14 -8.01
C LYS A 156 -17.79 7.69 -8.37
N GLU A 157 -18.33 6.76 -7.59
CA GLU A 157 -18.38 5.34 -7.97
C GLU A 157 -19.29 5.11 -9.19
N ASN A 158 -18.69 4.58 -10.25
CA ASN A 158 -19.33 4.31 -11.55
C ASN A 158 -19.71 2.83 -11.73
N CYS A 159 -19.69 2.00 -10.67
CA CYS A 159 -20.05 0.58 -10.79
C CYS A 159 -21.55 0.36 -11.07
N ILE A 160 -21.83 -0.28 -12.20
CA ILE A 160 -23.17 -0.67 -12.64
C ILE A 160 -23.28 -2.20 -12.72
N ALA A 161 -24.25 -2.78 -12.02
CA ALA A 161 -24.70 -4.15 -12.29
C ALA A 161 -25.55 -4.15 -13.57
N LEU A 162 -25.08 -4.85 -14.61
CA LEU A 162 -25.84 -5.07 -15.85
C LEU A 162 -26.79 -6.26 -15.73
N ILE A 163 -26.31 -7.35 -15.10
CA ILE A 163 -27.09 -8.55 -14.82
C ILE A 163 -26.76 -9.05 -13.41
N ARG A 164 -27.76 -9.09 -12.53
CA ARG A 164 -27.60 -9.61 -11.17
C ARG A 164 -28.53 -10.78 -10.92
N ASN A 165 -27.97 -11.99 -10.74
CA ASN A 165 -28.69 -13.23 -10.43
C ASN A 165 -28.61 -13.60 -8.93
N GLY A 166 -27.90 -12.82 -8.10
CA GLY A 166 -27.82 -13.04 -6.66
C GLY A 166 -26.99 -12.00 -5.90
N LYS A 167 -26.54 -12.39 -4.71
CA LYS A 167 -25.47 -11.69 -4.00
C LYS A 167 -24.09 -12.08 -4.57
N PRO A 168 -23.06 -11.22 -4.41
CA PRO A 168 -21.66 -11.56 -4.66
C PRO A 168 -21.22 -12.89 -4.04
N ASP A 169 -21.40 -13.05 -2.72
CA ASP A 169 -20.96 -14.22 -1.95
C ASP A 169 -21.58 -15.58 -2.39
N GLU A 170 -22.49 -15.56 -3.35
CA GLU A 170 -23.19 -16.72 -3.86
C GLU A 170 -23.09 -16.95 -5.39
N ARG A 171 -22.42 -16.07 -6.14
CA ARG A 171 -22.33 -16.10 -7.62
C ARG A 171 -20.89 -15.85 -8.05
N ILE A 172 -20.55 -16.22 -9.28
CA ILE A 172 -19.28 -15.77 -9.90
C ILE A 172 -19.49 -14.34 -10.39
N ASP A 173 -18.75 -13.39 -9.83
CA ASP A 173 -18.86 -11.98 -10.23
C ASP A 173 -17.84 -11.65 -11.32
N ILE A 174 -18.31 -11.11 -12.46
CA ILE A 174 -17.45 -10.73 -13.59
C ILE A 174 -17.64 -9.24 -13.89
N THR A 175 -16.54 -8.47 -13.80
CA THR A 175 -16.51 -7.02 -14.04
C THR A 175 -15.82 -6.69 -15.36
N PHE A 176 -16.49 -5.90 -16.20
CA PHE A 176 -15.93 -5.34 -17.42
C PHE A 176 -15.44 -3.90 -17.21
N LEU A 177 -14.27 -3.57 -17.77
CA LEU A 177 -13.74 -2.21 -17.87
C LEU A 177 -13.61 -1.82 -19.35
N GLY A 178 -14.01 -0.60 -19.70
CA GLY A 178 -13.90 -0.08 -21.07
C GLY A 178 -12.63 0.72 -21.29
N VAL A 179 -12.01 0.55 -22.47
CA VAL A 179 -10.91 1.39 -22.96
C VAL A 179 -11.18 1.78 -24.42
N GLY A 180 -11.03 3.06 -24.76
CA GLY A 180 -11.22 3.57 -26.12
C GLY A 180 -12.68 3.85 -26.50
N TYR A 181 -13.62 3.89 -25.55
CA TYR A 181 -15.02 4.20 -25.81
C TYR A 181 -15.29 5.70 -25.69
N ASN A 182 -15.91 6.28 -26.74
CA ASN A 182 -16.37 7.68 -26.71
C ASN A 182 -17.62 7.88 -25.85
N GLU A 183 -18.44 6.84 -25.68
CA GLU A 183 -19.65 6.86 -24.87
C GLU A 183 -19.79 5.54 -24.08
N THR A 184 -20.23 5.61 -22.82
CA THR A 184 -20.40 4.41 -21.97
C THR A 184 -21.67 3.61 -22.31
N SER A 185 -22.58 4.20 -23.11
CA SER A 185 -23.67 3.53 -23.82
C SER A 185 -23.15 2.36 -24.66
N SER A 186 -22.19 2.64 -25.55
CA SER A 186 -21.57 1.63 -26.43
C SER A 186 -20.77 0.59 -25.65
N LEU A 187 -20.18 0.95 -24.50
CA LEU A 187 -19.55 -0.02 -23.60
C LEU A 187 -20.60 -1.00 -23.04
N ALA A 188 -21.72 -0.49 -22.53
CA ALA A 188 -22.80 -1.33 -21.99
C ALA A 188 -23.44 -2.24 -23.06
N GLU A 189 -23.55 -1.76 -24.31
CA GLU A 189 -24.01 -2.54 -25.46
C GLU A 189 -23.04 -3.65 -25.84
N ASP A 190 -21.75 -3.34 -26.03
CA ASP A 190 -20.72 -4.34 -26.33
C ASP A 190 -20.63 -5.40 -25.21
N VAL A 191 -20.64 -4.99 -23.94
CA VAL A 191 -20.61 -5.91 -22.79
C VAL A 191 -21.83 -6.84 -22.79
N ALA A 192 -23.03 -6.31 -23.09
CA ALA A 192 -24.23 -7.14 -23.25
C ALA A 192 -24.11 -8.15 -24.41
N GLU A 193 -23.50 -7.77 -25.53
CA GLU A 193 -23.26 -8.64 -26.68
C GLU A 193 -22.23 -9.73 -26.39
N TYR A 194 -21.19 -9.41 -25.62
CA TYR A 194 -20.13 -10.36 -25.23
C TYR A 194 -20.59 -11.36 -24.17
N ILE A 195 -21.50 -10.97 -23.27
CA ILE A 195 -22.18 -11.89 -22.35
C ILE A 195 -23.15 -12.81 -23.11
N ASP A 196 -23.89 -12.27 -24.08
CA ASP A 196 -24.89 -12.99 -24.91
C ASP A 196 -25.85 -13.84 -24.04
N TYR A 197 -26.54 -13.20 -23.09
CA TYR A 197 -27.22 -13.94 -22.00
C TYR A 197 -28.23 -15.01 -22.49
N TYR A 198 -28.82 -14.80 -23.67
CA TYR A 198 -29.79 -15.69 -24.26
C TYR A 198 -29.20 -16.76 -25.21
N GLY A 199 -27.88 -16.74 -25.44
CA GLY A 199 -27.15 -17.73 -26.24
C GLY A 199 -27.52 -17.72 -27.72
N LYS A 200 -27.47 -16.54 -28.36
CA LYS A 200 -27.86 -16.30 -29.76
C LYS A 200 -26.77 -15.59 -30.58
N GLY A 201 -25.93 -14.78 -29.95
CA GLY A 201 -24.93 -13.91 -30.59
C GLY A 201 -23.51 -14.47 -30.61
N GLY A 202 -23.29 -15.71 -30.16
CA GLY A 202 -21.95 -16.31 -30.07
C GLY A 202 -21.09 -15.71 -28.96
N GLY A 203 -21.68 -15.20 -27.88
CA GLY A 203 -20.95 -14.73 -26.69
C GLY A 203 -20.86 -15.80 -25.60
N LEU A 204 -20.52 -15.38 -24.38
CA LEU A 204 -20.22 -16.27 -23.25
C LEU A 204 -21.30 -17.33 -23.00
N PHE A 205 -22.59 -16.95 -22.98
CA PHE A 205 -23.70 -17.89 -22.74
C PHE A 205 -24.27 -18.57 -24.00
N SER A 206 -23.62 -18.42 -25.16
CA SER A 206 -23.81 -19.37 -26.28
C SER A 206 -23.12 -20.72 -26.02
N VAL A 207 -22.06 -20.76 -25.20
CA VAL A 207 -21.14 -21.90 -25.05
C VAL A 207 -21.32 -22.65 -23.73
N SER A 208 -21.37 -23.98 -23.80
CA SER A 208 -21.40 -24.87 -22.63
C SER A 208 -20.00 -24.99 -22.00
N PRO A 209 -19.85 -25.01 -20.66
CA PRO A 209 -20.90 -25.18 -19.65
C PRO A 209 -21.55 -23.87 -19.15
N TYR A 210 -21.13 -22.71 -19.64
CA TYR A 210 -21.63 -21.41 -19.16
C TYR A 210 -23.12 -21.24 -19.48
N LYS A 211 -23.53 -21.60 -20.70
CA LYS A 211 -24.90 -21.63 -21.22
C LYS A 211 -25.92 -22.25 -20.26
N GLU A 212 -25.60 -23.42 -19.69
CA GLU A 212 -26.49 -24.16 -18.78
C GLU A 212 -26.46 -23.63 -17.33
N ASN A 213 -25.60 -22.66 -17.05
CA ASN A 213 -25.25 -22.19 -15.71
C ASN A 213 -25.32 -20.67 -15.52
N ARG A 214 -25.86 -19.92 -16.50
CA ARG A 214 -26.00 -18.44 -16.48
C ARG A 214 -26.51 -17.81 -15.18
N GLU A 215 -27.42 -18.49 -14.48
CA GLU A 215 -28.03 -18.07 -13.21
C GLU A 215 -27.06 -18.10 -12.00
N ARG A 216 -25.82 -18.54 -12.24
CA ARG A 216 -24.73 -18.60 -11.25
C ARG A 216 -23.73 -17.45 -11.34
N PHE A 217 -23.89 -16.55 -12.33
CA PHE A 217 -23.01 -15.40 -12.56
C PHE A 217 -23.73 -14.09 -12.25
N ASN A 218 -22.98 -13.08 -11.82
CA ASN A 218 -23.37 -11.67 -11.96
C ASN A 218 -22.42 -10.99 -12.95
N PHE A 219 -22.89 -9.94 -13.61
CA PHE A 219 -22.10 -9.12 -14.52
C PHE A 219 -22.22 -7.65 -14.17
N TYR A 220 -21.06 -7.04 -13.99
CA TYR A 220 -20.88 -5.64 -13.68
C TYR A 220 -20.04 -4.97 -14.77
N PHE A 221 -20.15 -3.65 -14.87
CA PHE A 221 -19.17 -2.84 -15.57
C PHE A 221 -18.96 -1.52 -14.82
N VAL A 222 -17.78 -0.94 -14.94
CA VAL A 222 -17.57 0.45 -14.54
C VAL A 222 -18.03 1.32 -15.72
N ASN A 223 -19.00 2.20 -15.48
CA ASN A 223 -19.63 3.06 -16.49
C ASN A 223 -18.71 4.24 -16.85
N GLU A 224 -17.58 3.91 -17.47
CA GLU A 224 -16.44 4.79 -17.68
C GLU A 224 -15.55 4.23 -18.80
N SER A 225 -14.78 5.08 -19.47
CA SER A 225 -13.71 4.66 -20.39
C SER A 225 -12.39 5.25 -19.95
N ALA A 226 -11.65 4.53 -19.12
CA ALA A 226 -10.47 5.04 -18.43
C ALA A 226 -9.17 4.86 -19.25
N ASP A 227 -8.19 5.75 -19.01
CA ASP A 227 -6.80 5.46 -19.37
C ASP A 227 -6.21 4.45 -18.38
N LEU A 228 -6.36 3.17 -18.72
CA LEU A 228 -5.74 2.05 -18.00
C LEU A 228 -4.29 1.75 -18.47
N GLY A 229 -3.65 2.68 -19.20
CA GLY A 229 -2.30 2.48 -19.73
C GLY A 229 -2.19 1.34 -20.76
N CYS A 230 -3.30 0.99 -21.41
CA CYS A 230 -3.36 -0.16 -22.32
C CYS A 230 -2.74 0.13 -23.69
N GLY A 231 -1.74 -0.66 -24.08
CA GLY A 231 -1.10 -0.64 -25.38
C GLY A 231 -1.14 -2.00 -26.08
N LEU A 232 -1.34 -1.98 -27.40
CA LEU A 232 -1.18 -3.13 -28.31
C LEU A 232 0.28 -3.22 -28.79
N GLY A 233 0.68 -4.35 -29.36
CA GLY A 233 2.02 -4.51 -29.96
C GLY A 233 3.13 -4.80 -28.96
N TYR A 234 2.83 -5.26 -27.75
CA TYR A 234 3.84 -5.50 -26.72
C TYR A 234 4.90 -6.51 -27.19
N GLY A 235 6.17 -6.12 -27.07
CA GLY A 235 7.33 -6.92 -27.49
C GLY A 235 7.31 -7.32 -28.97
N GLU A 236 6.89 -6.40 -29.85
CA GLU A 236 6.78 -6.56 -31.30
C GLU A 236 5.60 -7.44 -31.78
N ILE A 237 4.72 -7.88 -30.87
CA ILE A 237 3.60 -8.76 -31.20
C ILE A 237 2.28 -7.98 -31.21
N ALA A 238 1.79 -7.68 -32.42
CA ALA A 238 0.60 -6.84 -32.66
C ALA A 238 -0.63 -7.23 -31.83
N SER A 239 -0.90 -8.53 -31.65
CA SER A 239 -2.06 -9.06 -30.93
C SER A 239 -1.97 -8.94 -29.40
N VAL A 240 -0.81 -8.62 -28.83
CA VAL A 240 -0.63 -8.60 -27.37
C VAL A 240 -0.99 -7.26 -26.78
N VAL A 241 -1.95 -7.31 -25.84
CA VAL A 241 -2.28 -6.20 -24.96
C VAL A 241 -1.43 -6.27 -23.69
N ARG A 242 -0.87 -5.13 -23.27
CA ARG A 242 -0.43 -4.88 -21.90
C ARG A 242 -1.11 -3.61 -21.39
N CYS A 243 -1.52 -3.59 -20.11
CA CYS A 243 -2.08 -2.42 -19.42
C CYS A 243 -1.28 -2.15 -18.14
N ASP A 244 -1.62 -1.09 -17.42
CA ASP A 244 -1.19 -0.87 -16.04
C ASP A 244 -2.03 -1.75 -15.10
N ASP A 245 -1.41 -2.80 -14.56
CA ASP A 245 -2.09 -3.79 -13.72
C ASP A 245 -2.62 -3.19 -12.40
N ASN A 246 -2.03 -2.09 -11.90
CA ASN A 246 -2.51 -1.42 -10.69
C ASN A 246 -3.76 -0.59 -11.02
N LYS A 247 -3.73 0.24 -12.08
CA LYS A 247 -4.90 1.01 -12.55
C LYS A 247 -6.10 0.12 -12.83
N VAL A 248 -5.89 -1.03 -13.50
CA VAL A 248 -6.96 -2.01 -13.79
C VAL A 248 -7.60 -2.51 -12.50
N MET A 249 -6.80 -2.96 -11.53
CA MET A 249 -7.32 -3.54 -10.29
C MET A 249 -7.95 -2.48 -9.36
N GLU A 250 -7.41 -1.26 -9.33
CA GLU A 250 -8.03 -0.13 -8.63
C GLU A 250 -9.42 0.18 -9.22
N LEU A 251 -9.53 0.31 -10.55
CA LEU A 251 -10.80 0.66 -11.19
C LEU A 251 -11.83 -0.48 -11.02
N ALA A 252 -11.39 -1.74 -11.22
CA ALA A 252 -12.25 -2.91 -11.03
C ALA A 252 -12.77 -3.07 -9.59
N SER A 253 -12.02 -2.61 -8.58
CA SER A 253 -12.44 -2.70 -7.17
C SER A 253 -13.75 -1.96 -6.86
N GLN A 254 -14.21 -1.06 -7.73
CA GLN A 254 -15.55 -0.46 -7.63
C GLN A 254 -16.68 -1.49 -7.71
N CYS A 255 -16.45 -2.66 -8.32
CA CYS A 255 -17.45 -3.71 -8.50
C CYS A 255 -17.03 -5.02 -7.84
N PRO A 256 -17.99 -5.82 -7.33
CA PRO A 256 -17.74 -7.23 -6.98
C PRO A 256 -17.12 -7.96 -8.17
N SER A 257 -15.97 -8.61 -7.95
CA SER A 257 -15.12 -9.13 -9.02
C SER A 257 -14.35 -10.38 -8.58
N ASP A 258 -14.81 -11.56 -9.01
CA ASP A 258 -13.95 -12.76 -9.07
C ASP A 258 -13.09 -12.76 -10.34
N GLN A 259 -13.54 -12.06 -11.37
CA GLN A 259 -12.88 -11.93 -12.67
C GLN A 259 -12.99 -10.48 -13.17
N VAL A 260 -11.94 -10.01 -13.82
CA VAL A 260 -11.90 -8.73 -14.51
C VAL A 260 -11.62 -8.96 -15.99
N ILE A 261 -12.34 -8.22 -16.86
CA ILE A 261 -12.16 -8.22 -18.31
C ILE A 261 -11.98 -6.78 -18.76
N VAL A 262 -10.82 -6.46 -19.35
CA VAL A 262 -10.60 -5.18 -20.04
C VAL A 262 -11.02 -5.35 -21.49
N LEU A 263 -12.04 -4.60 -21.90
CA LEU A 263 -12.60 -4.59 -23.24
C LEU A 263 -12.11 -3.33 -23.98
N ILE A 264 -11.35 -3.53 -25.04
CA ILE A 264 -10.69 -2.47 -25.81
C ILE A 264 -11.44 -2.25 -27.11
N LYS A 265 -11.97 -1.04 -27.32
CA LYS A 265 -12.72 -0.67 -28.53
C LYS A 265 -11.76 -0.55 -29.72
N SER A 266 -11.61 -1.65 -30.45
CA SER A 266 -10.75 -1.79 -31.62
C SER A 266 -11.27 -2.90 -32.54
N GLU A 267 -11.11 -2.71 -33.85
CA GLU A 267 -11.38 -3.73 -34.88
C GLU A 267 -10.22 -4.72 -35.04
N GLU A 268 -9.03 -4.40 -34.50
CA GLU A 268 -7.83 -5.24 -34.58
C GLU A 268 -8.01 -6.57 -33.85
N PHE A 269 -7.23 -7.56 -34.28
CA PHE A 269 -7.12 -8.82 -33.55
C PHE A 269 -6.18 -8.66 -32.34
N CYS A 270 -6.72 -8.63 -31.12
CA CYS A 270 -5.90 -8.62 -29.91
C CYS A 270 -6.52 -9.39 -28.72
N GLY A 271 -5.65 -9.97 -27.89
CA GLY A 271 -5.98 -10.75 -26.69
C GLY A 271 -4.76 -10.94 -25.78
N SER A 272 -4.96 -10.92 -24.45
CA SER A 272 -4.03 -11.52 -23.49
C SER A 272 -4.66 -11.81 -22.12
N ALA A 273 -4.25 -12.90 -21.47
CA ALA A 273 -4.57 -13.22 -20.08
C ALA A 273 -3.36 -13.08 -19.15
N SER A 274 -3.63 -12.68 -17.91
CA SER A 274 -2.69 -12.81 -16.78
C SER A 274 -3.47 -13.07 -15.47
N SER A 275 -3.50 -12.09 -14.56
CA SER A 275 -4.43 -12.07 -13.42
C SER A 275 -5.87 -11.73 -13.85
N TYR A 276 -6.02 -11.10 -15.01
CA TYR A 276 -7.29 -10.71 -15.63
C TYR A 276 -7.16 -10.79 -17.17
N ALA A 277 -8.29 -10.78 -17.88
CA ALA A 277 -8.35 -10.90 -19.33
C ALA A 277 -8.36 -9.53 -20.02
N LYS A 278 -7.73 -9.43 -21.19
CA LYS A 278 -7.71 -8.24 -22.06
C LYS A 278 -8.09 -8.67 -23.47
N ILE A 279 -9.04 -7.99 -24.10
CA ILE A 279 -9.57 -8.37 -25.43
C ILE A 279 -9.92 -7.14 -26.28
N CYS A 280 -9.70 -7.25 -27.60
CA CYS A 280 -10.24 -6.30 -28.57
C CYS A 280 -11.70 -6.65 -28.94
N THR A 281 -12.52 -5.64 -29.22
CA THR A 281 -13.93 -5.79 -29.63
C THR A 281 -14.14 -6.41 -31.02
N GLY A 282 -13.09 -6.51 -31.84
CA GLY A 282 -13.14 -6.95 -33.23
C GLY A 282 -13.69 -8.37 -33.45
N LYS A 283 -13.78 -8.80 -34.72
CA LYS A 283 -14.60 -9.94 -35.18
C LYS A 283 -14.39 -11.29 -34.46
N ALA A 284 -13.20 -11.55 -33.93
CA ALA A 284 -12.89 -12.78 -33.19
C ALA A 284 -13.01 -12.65 -31.66
N GLY A 285 -13.24 -11.44 -31.14
CA GLY A 285 -13.09 -11.10 -29.72
C GLY A 285 -13.95 -11.94 -28.77
N LYS A 286 -15.10 -12.46 -29.20
CA LYS A 286 -15.93 -13.38 -28.39
C LYS A 286 -15.31 -14.77 -28.20
N ASP A 287 -14.63 -15.29 -29.23
CA ASP A 287 -13.85 -16.52 -29.11
C ASP A 287 -12.57 -16.29 -28.30
N VAL A 288 -11.94 -15.11 -28.44
CA VAL A 288 -10.83 -14.69 -27.58
C VAL A 288 -11.30 -14.57 -26.12
N LEU A 289 -12.45 -13.94 -25.83
CA LEU A 289 -13.02 -13.90 -24.47
C LEU A 289 -13.16 -15.31 -23.88
N LEU A 290 -13.70 -16.26 -24.64
CA LEU A 290 -13.86 -17.65 -24.19
C LEU A 290 -12.51 -18.34 -23.91
N HIS A 291 -11.48 -18.04 -24.70
CA HIS A 291 -10.12 -18.54 -24.50
C HIS A 291 -9.45 -17.92 -23.26
N GLU A 292 -9.39 -16.59 -23.19
CA GLU A 292 -8.72 -15.85 -22.11
C GLU A 292 -9.41 -16.09 -20.75
N LEU A 293 -10.75 -16.13 -20.72
CA LEU A 293 -11.52 -16.53 -19.53
C LEU A 293 -11.25 -17.99 -19.14
N GLY A 294 -10.90 -18.86 -20.10
CA GLY A 294 -10.41 -20.21 -19.82
C GLY A 294 -9.13 -20.21 -18.95
N HIS A 295 -8.21 -19.28 -19.23
CA HIS A 295 -7.03 -19.06 -18.38
C HIS A 295 -7.39 -18.38 -17.05
N THR A 296 -8.17 -17.29 -17.06
CA THR A 296 -8.38 -16.42 -15.88
C THR A 296 -9.39 -16.96 -14.86
N LEU A 297 -10.39 -17.71 -15.31
CA LEU A 297 -11.37 -18.33 -14.42
C LEU A 297 -10.95 -19.74 -14.02
N ALA A 298 -10.65 -20.59 -15.01
CA ALA A 298 -10.52 -22.03 -14.82
C ALA A 298 -9.06 -22.55 -14.79
N GLY A 299 -8.06 -21.66 -14.98
CA GLY A 299 -6.64 -22.04 -14.94
C GLY A 299 -6.23 -23.01 -16.04
N LEU A 300 -6.96 -23.03 -17.16
CA LEU A 300 -6.63 -23.87 -18.32
C LEU A 300 -5.32 -23.40 -18.96
N GLY A 301 -4.57 -24.35 -19.51
CA GLY A 301 -3.42 -24.06 -20.37
C GLY A 301 -3.80 -24.19 -21.84
N ASP A 302 -2.91 -23.74 -22.71
CA ASP A 302 -3.08 -23.90 -24.16
C ASP A 302 -3.00 -25.37 -24.58
N GLU A 303 -3.82 -25.75 -25.56
CA GLU A 303 -3.75 -27.06 -26.22
C GLU A 303 -2.87 -27.02 -27.48
N TYR A 304 -2.48 -25.84 -27.99
CA TYR A 304 -1.46 -25.74 -29.05
C TYR A 304 -0.04 -25.88 -28.48
N GLU A 305 0.95 -26.11 -29.35
CA GLU A 305 2.34 -26.39 -28.95
C GLU A 305 3.21 -25.13 -29.09
N TYR A 306 3.64 -24.59 -27.97
CA TYR A 306 4.42 -23.35 -27.88
C TYR A 306 5.71 -23.40 -28.70
N ASP A 307 6.46 -24.51 -28.71
CA ASP A 307 7.69 -24.64 -29.52
C ASP A 307 7.45 -24.62 -31.03
N LYS A 308 6.21 -24.92 -31.47
CA LYS A 308 5.79 -24.84 -32.88
C LYS A 308 5.23 -23.48 -33.26
N VAL A 309 4.71 -22.71 -32.29
CA VAL A 309 4.13 -21.37 -32.51
C VAL A 309 5.15 -20.26 -32.23
N TYR A 310 6.13 -20.52 -31.35
CA TYR A 310 7.06 -19.55 -30.79
C TYR A 310 8.52 -20.09 -30.86
N PRO A 311 9.38 -19.62 -31.78
CA PRO A 311 10.65 -20.28 -32.09
C PRO A 311 11.71 -19.98 -31.02
N GLY A 312 12.41 -21.02 -30.57
CA GLY A 312 13.46 -20.87 -29.54
C GLY A 312 12.95 -20.85 -28.09
N PHE A 313 11.64 -20.95 -27.87
CA PHE A 313 11.05 -21.06 -26.53
C PHE A 313 11.32 -22.45 -25.92
N SER A 314 12.44 -22.58 -25.19
CA SER A 314 12.67 -23.69 -24.26
C SER A 314 12.18 -23.30 -22.87
N VAL A 315 11.16 -24.00 -22.38
CA VAL A 315 10.60 -23.70 -21.05
C VAL A 315 11.54 -24.19 -19.96
N VAL A 316 12.08 -23.25 -19.19
CA VAL A 316 12.60 -23.52 -17.85
C VAL A 316 11.43 -24.07 -17.03
N ALA A 317 11.41 -25.38 -16.79
CA ALA A 317 10.24 -26.14 -16.33
C ALA A 317 9.46 -25.44 -15.19
N THR A 318 8.41 -24.71 -15.58
CA THR A 318 7.54 -23.97 -14.67
C THR A 318 6.49 -24.94 -14.12
N ASN A 319 6.20 -24.87 -12.81
CA ASN A 319 5.36 -25.84 -12.11
C ASN A 319 3.85 -25.71 -12.38
N TYR A 320 3.44 -25.19 -13.55
CA TYR A 320 2.02 -25.09 -13.91
C TYR A 320 1.40 -26.48 -14.10
N GLN A 321 0.38 -26.79 -13.31
CA GLN A 321 -0.39 -28.02 -13.43
C GLN A 321 -1.74 -27.78 -14.09
N PHE A 322 -1.74 -27.23 -15.31
CA PHE A 322 -2.95 -26.96 -16.09
C PHE A 322 -3.94 -28.15 -16.07
N PRO A 323 -5.25 -27.96 -15.80
CA PRO A 323 -6.19 -29.07 -15.68
C PRO A 323 -6.38 -29.89 -16.97
N ASN A 324 -6.16 -29.27 -18.13
CA ASN A 324 -6.33 -29.85 -19.46
C ASN A 324 -5.03 -30.31 -20.15
N CYS A 325 -3.86 -30.10 -19.52
CA CYS A 325 -2.59 -30.66 -19.97
C CYS A 325 -2.08 -31.72 -19.00
N ASP A 326 -1.56 -32.84 -19.49
CA ASP A 326 -1.05 -33.92 -18.64
C ASP A 326 0.21 -34.56 -19.22
N VAL A 327 0.90 -35.38 -18.41
CA VAL A 327 1.99 -36.23 -18.87
C VAL A 327 1.46 -37.46 -19.63
N ALA A 328 2.38 -38.25 -20.20
CA ALA A 328 2.04 -39.51 -20.85
C ALA A 328 1.18 -40.43 -19.96
N GLN A 329 0.29 -41.20 -20.58
CA GLN A 329 -0.82 -41.96 -19.96
C GLN A 329 -2.08 -41.13 -19.60
N CYS A 330 -2.01 -39.79 -19.65
CA CYS A 330 -3.17 -38.88 -19.55
C CYS A 330 -4.16 -39.23 -18.41
N LYS A 331 -3.64 -39.36 -17.19
CA LYS A 331 -4.37 -39.79 -16.00
C LYS A 331 -5.46 -38.79 -15.58
N LYS A 332 -5.24 -37.49 -15.80
CA LYS A 332 -6.18 -36.41 -15.43
C LYS A 332 -7.60 -36.58 -16.01
N TRP A 333 -7.75 -37.27 -17.14
CA TRP A 333 -9.04 -37.49 -17.80
C TRP A 333 -9.37 -38.96 -18.13
N GLN A 334 -8.77 -39.91 -17.42
CA GLN A 334 -9.20 -41.31 -17.52
C GLN A 334 -10.68 -41.45 -17.15
N GLY A 335 -11.44 -42.11 -18.02
CA GLY A 335 -12.90 -42.26 -17.88
C GLY A 335 -13.73 -41.06 -18.34
N ILE A 336 -13.15 -40.03 -18.96
CA ILE A 336 -13.91 -38.93 -19.60
C ILE A 336 -14.16 -39.28 -21.08
N GLU A 337 -15.43 -39.39 -21.46
CA GLU A 337 -15.83 -39.67 -22.85
C GLU A 337 -15.39 -38.56 -23.82
N GLY A 338 -15.08 -38.95 -25.06
CA GLY A 338 -14.61 -38.02 -26.09
C GLY A 338 -13.17 -37.53 -25.92
N THR A 339 -12.41 -38.11 -24.99
CA THR A 339 -10.99 -37.78 -24.76
C THR A 339 -10.05 -38.89 -25.21
N ALA A 340 -8.81 -38.52 -25.56
CA ALA A 340 -7.69 -39.43 -25.76
C ALA A 340 -6.39 -38.75 -25.28
N CYS A 341 -5.23 -39.22 -25.72
CA CYS A 341 -3.92 -38.72 -25.28
C CYS A 341 -3.10 -38.23 -26.48
N PHE A 342 -3.32 -36.98 -26.91
CA PHE A 342 -2.62 -36.39 -28.06
C PHE A 342 -1.39 -35.61 -27.59
N LYS A 343 -0.22 -35.82 -28.20
CA LYS A 343 1.02 -35.13 -27.82
C LYS A 343 0.96 -33.63 -28.16
N GLY A 344 1.45 -32.80 -27.22
CA GLY A 344 1.41 -31.34 -27.23
C GLY A 344 0.29 -30.77 -26.36
N CYS A 345 0.62 -29.91 -25.39
CA CYS A 345 -0.34 -29.07 -24.65
C CYS A 345 0.43 -27.95 -23.95
N GLY A 346 0.59 -26.81 -24.61
CA GLY A 346 1.59 -25.80 -24.31
C GLY A 346 2.99 -26.34 -24.60
N LEU A 347 3.50 -27.16 -23.68
CA LEU A 347 4.77 -27.85 -23.86
C LEU A 347 4.60 -29.07 -24.79
N SER A 348 5.61 -29.39 -25.60
CA SER A 348 5.50 -30.48 -26.58
C SER A 348 5.72 -31.87 -25.99
N GLU A 349 6.26 -32.00 -24.78
CA GLU A 349 6.31 -33.23 -23.99
C GLU A 349 5.03 -33.54 -23.21
N LEU A 350 4.17 -32.53 -23.00
CA LEU A 350 2.83 -32.69 -22.43
C LEU A 350 1.85 -33.24 -23.47
N PHE A 351 0.64 -33.56 -23.02
CA PHE A 351 -0.44 -34.14 -23.81
C PHE A 351 -1.75 -33.41 -23.53
N ARG A 352 -2.66 -33.41 -24.51
CA ARG A 352 -4.00 -32.80 -24.47
C ARG A 352 -5.11 -33.83 -24.73
N PRO A 353 -6.36 -33.56 -24.29
CA PRO A 353 -7.46 -34.51 -24.41
C PRO A 353 -8.05 -34.65 -25.82
N THR A 354 -7.94 -33.63 -26.69
CA THR A 354 -8.51 -33.67 -28.05
C THR A 354 -7.49 -33.26 -29.11
N LYS A 355 -7.66 -33.73 -30.35
CA LYS A 355 -6.70 -33.43 -31.43
C LYS A 355 -6.54 -31.93 -31.67
N ASN A 356 -7.66 -31.22 -31.74
CA ASN A 356 -7.79 -29.79 -32.05
C ASN A 356 -9.24 -29.28 -31.81
N SER A 357 -9.97 -29.84 -30.85
CA SER A 357 -11.43 -29.61 -30.68
C SER A 357 -11.75 -28.87 -29.38
N CYS A 358 -10.97 -27.82 -29.10
CA CYS A 358 -11.06 -26.98 -27.92
C CYS A 358 -10.75 -25.52 -28.28
N ILE A 359 -11.42 -24.56 -27.64
CA ILE A 359 -11.10 -23.14 -27.74
C ILE A 359 -9.66 -22.84 -27.28
N MET A 360 -9.12 -23.62 -26.34
CA MET A 360 -7.71 -23.57 -25.92
C MET A 360 -6.72 -24.05 -27.00
N TYR A 361 -7.19 -24.65 -28.10
CA TYR A 361 -6.36 -24.99 -29.27
C TYR A 361 -6.50 -23.95 -30.39
N GLY A 362 -7.67 -23.29 -30.48
CA GLY A 362 -8.00 -22.31 -31.51
C GLY A 362 -9.52 -22.16 -31.69
N TYR A 363 -9.93 -21.26 -32.60
CA TYR A 363 -11.31 -20.80 -32.82
C TYR A 363 -12.30 -21.93 -33.21
N THR A 364 -12.80 -22.64 -32.21
CA THR A 364 -13.73 -23.77 -32.37
C THR A 364 -15.06 -23.56 -31.63
N HIS A 365 -15.25 -22.39 -31.04
CA HIS A 365 -16.43 -21.93 -30.30
C HIS A 365 -16.97 -22.92 -29.24
N LYS A 366 -16.07 -23.71 -28.62
CA LYS A 366 -16.43 -24.71 -27.59
C LYS A 366 -15.23 -25.12 -26.74
N PHE A 367 -15.48 -25.58 -25.52
CA PHE A 367 -14.47 -26.28 -24.73
C PHE A 367 -14.47 -27.78 -25.04
N CYS A 368 -13.31 -28.43 -24.91
CA CYS A 368 -13.22 -29.89 -24.92
C CYS A 368 -13.83 -30.51 -23.64
N PRO A 369 -14.10 -31.83 -23.59
CA PRO A 369 -14.75 -32.46 -22.43
C PRO A 369 -14.02 -32.23 -21.09
N VAL A 370 -12.68 -32.10 -21.09
CA VAL A 370 -11.91 -31.84 -19.87
C VAL A 370 -12.06 -30.38 -19.44
N CYS A 371 -11.81 -29.44 -20.34
CA CYS A 371 -11.98 -28.00 -20.07
C CYS A 371 -13.40 -27.67 -19.60
N ALA A 372 -14.42 -28.20 -20.29
CA ALA A 372 -15.82 -28.05 -19.91
C ALA A 372 -16.12 -28.63 -18.51
N ARG A 373 -15.54 -29.80 -18.17
CA ARG A 373 -15.67 -30.39 -16.83
C ARG A 373 -14.96 -29.55 -15.75
N THR A 374 -13.77 -29.03 -16.02
CA THR A 374 -13.02 -28.17 -15.10
C THR A 374 -13.81 -26.88 -14.80
N ILE A 375 -14.27 -26.19 -15.84
CA ILE A 375 -15.10 -24.98 -15.72
C ILE A 375 -16.40 -25.32 -14.94
N LEU A 376 -17.07 -26.42 -15.28
CA LEU A 376 -18.29 -26.84 -14.58
C LEU A 376 -18.05 -27.13 -13.09
N ASN A 377 -16.96 -27.84 -12.73
CA ASN A 377 -16.61 -28.13 -11.34
C ASN A 377 -16.47 -26.82 -10.52
N LEU A 378 -15.78 -25.82 -11.07
CA LEU A 378 -15.64 -24.50 -10.46
C LEU A 378 -16.99 -23.80 -10.31
N ILE A 379 -17.77 -23.73 -11.40
CA ILE A 379 -19.13 -23.16 -11.44
C ILE A 379 -20.06 -23.82 -10.40
N THR A 380 -19.90 -25.12 -10.12
CA THR A 380 -20.75 -25.82 -9.15
C THR A 380 -20.47 -25.48 -7.69
N LYS A 381 -19.35 -24.81 -7.35
CA LYS A 381 -19.08 -24.31 -5.98
C LYS A 381 -20.10 -23.26 -5.52
N TYR A 382 -20.57 -22.44 -6.45
CA TYR A 382 -21.47 -21.32 -6.20
C TYR A 382 -22.94 -21.79 -6.10
N LYS A 383 -23.88 -20.91 -5.72
CA LYS A 383 -25.31 -21.25 -5.65
C LYS A 383 -25.97 -21.04 -7.02
N LYS A 384 -27.20 -21.56 -7.19
CA LYS A 384 -28.08 -21.18 -8.31
C LYS A 384 -29.03 -20.09 -7.84
N GLY A 385 -29.30 -19.09 -8.69
CA GLY A 385 -30.39 -18.14 -8.46
C GLY A 385 -31.78 -18.74 -8.69
N LYS A 386 -32.81 -17.91 -8.47
CA LYS A 386 -34.13 -18.10 -9.07
C LYS A 386 -34.26 -17.12 -10.24
N ALA A 387 -34.77 -17.56 -11.38
CA ALA A 387 -35.01 -16.68 -12.54
C ALA A 387 -35.93 -15.47 -12.23
N ASN A 388 -36.69 -15.52 -11.13
CA ASN A 388 -37.59 -14.46 -10.67
C ASN A 388 -36.85 -13.32 -9.92
N GLU A 389 -35.61 -13.53 -9.48
CA GLU A 389 -34.80 -12.54 -8.76
C GLU A 389 -33.76 -11.87 -9.67
N THR A 390 -33.68 -12.28 -10.95
CA THR A 390 -32.75 -11.76 -11.94
C THR A 390 -33.06 -10.32 -12.34
N LEU A 391 -32.19 -9.38 -11.96
CA LEU A 391 -32.24 -8.00 -12.43
C LEU A 391 -31.44 -7.88 -13.75
N MET A 392 -32.16 -7.78 -14.87
CA MET A 392 -31.62 -7.41 -16.20
C MET A 392 -31.83 -5.91 -16.48
N ARG A 393 -31.32 -5.05 -15.61
CA ARG A 393 -31.36 -3.60 -15.80
C ARG A 393 -30.09 -2.99 -15.21
N PRO A 394 -29.36 -2.15 -15.96
CA PRO A 394 -28.31 -1.30 -15.42
C PRO A 394 -28.78 -0.60 -14.13
N ALA A 395 -28.11 -0.91 -13.03
CA ALA A 395 -28.37 -0.33 -11.72
C ALA A 395 -27.03 -0.09 -10.97
N PRO A 396 -26.82 1.08 -10.33
CA PRO A 396 -25.66 1.29 -9.48
C PRO A 396 -25.57 0.26 -8.35
N VAL A 397 -24.39 -0.34 -8.19
CA VAL A 397 -24.06 -1.21 -7.06
C VAL A 397 -22.65 -0.85 -6.57
N PRO A 398 -22.49 0.31 -5.89
CA PRO A 398 -21.21 0.72 -5.32
C PRO A 398 -20.77 -0.23 -4.19
N PRO A 399 -19.47 -0.25 -3.84
CA PRO A 399 -19.00 -0.95 -2.65
C PRO A 399 -19.53 -0.28 -1.38
N THR A 400 -20.10 -1.04 -0.46
CA THR A 400 -20.55 -0.52 0.85
C THR A 400 -19.51 -0.65 1.95
N GLU A 401 -18.32 -1.16 1.63
CA GLU A 401 -17.27 -1.52 2.57
C GLU A 401 -15.92 -0.93 2.13
N LYS A 402 -15.09 -0.56 3.11
CA LYS A 402 -13.69 -0.19 2.87
C LYS A 402 -12.87 -1.45 2.58
N SER A 403 -11.86 -1.34 1.73
CA SER A 403 -10.81 -2.35 1.53
C SER A 403 -9.44 -1.69 1.44
N TYR A 404 -8.40 -2.40 1.89
CA TYR A 404 -7.02 -2.07 1.54
C TYR A 404 -6.76 -2.45 0.08
N LEU A 405 -6.16 -1.54 -0.68
CA LEU A 405 -5.57 -1.81 -1.98
C LEU A 405 -4.06 -1.78 -1.77
N VAL A 406 -3.42 -2.96 -1.77
CA VAL A 406 -1.98 -3.13 -1.54
C VAL A 406 -1.29 -3.43 -2.85
N SER A 407 -0.45 -2.51 -3.34
CA SER A 407 0.36 -2.71 -4.54
C SER A 407 1.66 -3.43 -4.21
N LEU A 408 1.92 -4.49 -4.97
CA LEU A 408 3.12 -5.32 -4.88
C LEU A 408 3.84 -5.34 -6.22
N ASP A 409 5.15 -5.13 -6.20
CA ASP A 409 6.03 -5.32 -7.35
C ASP A 409 6.84 -6.61 -7.19
N LYS A 410 7.01 -7.37 -8.26
CA LYS A 410 7.83 -8.58 -8.32
C LYS A 410 8.94 -8.39 -9.34
N GLU A 411 10.19 -8.49 -8.90
CA GLU A 411 11.37 -8.53 -9.75
C GLU A 411 12.03 -9.91 -9.66
N ARG A 412 11.87 -10.69 -10.73
CA ARG A 412 12.25 -12.11 -10.83
C ARG A 412 11.61 -12.96 -9.71
N ASN A 413 12.34 -13.18 -8.62
CA ASN A 413 11.92 -13.96 -7.45
C ASN A 413 11.76 -13.11 -6.18
N THR A 414 12.08 -11.82 -6.23
CA THR A 414 11.92 -10.88 -5.11
C THR A 414 10.56 -10.21 -5.21
N LEU A 415 9.76 -10.32 -4.16
CA LEU A 415 8.52 -9.56 -3.99
C LEU A 415 8.80 -8.34 -3.11
N ALA A 416 8.30 -7.18 -3.50
CA ALA A 416 8.45 -5.91 -2.79
C ALA A 416 7.08 -5.28 -2.54
N PHE A 417 6.97 -4.60 -1.40
CA PHE A 417 5.90 -3.63 -1.15
C PHE A 417 6.17 -2.36 -1.97
N LYS A 418 5.12 -1.79 -2.56
CA LYS A 418 5.20 -0.54 -3.32
C LYS A 418 4.38 0.57 -2.64
N ASP A 419 3.08 0.33 -2.45
CA ASP A 419 2.14 1.29 -1.86
C ASP A 419 0.92 0.57 -1.27
N VAL A 420 0.22 1.23 -0.34
CA VAL A 420 -1.11 0.84 0.12
C VAL A 420 -1.96 2.07 0.43
N PHE A 421 -3.25 1.98 0.14
CA PHE A 421 -4.27 2.90 0.63
C PHE A 421 -5.58 2.16 0.95
N VAL A 422 -6.53 2.86 1.58
CA VAL A 422 -7.87 2.32 1.89
C VAL A 422 -8.92 3.12 1.15
N THR A 423 -9.82 2.45 0.45
CA THR A 423 -10.95 3.07 -0.27
C THR A 423 -12.21 2.21 -0.22
N THR A 424 -13.36 2.74 -0.62
CA THR A 424 -14.57 1.95 -0.86
C THR A 424 -14.31 1.01 -2.04
N ALA A 425 -14.30 -0.29 -1.76
CA ALA A 425 -13.88 -1.31 -2.71
C ALA A 425 -14.41 -2.70 -2.32
N SER A 426 -14.88 -3.43 -3.32
CA SER A 426 -15.41 -4.80 -3.17
C SER A 426 -14.25 -5.80 -3.16
N ALA A 427 -13.87 -6.28 -1.98
CA ALA A 427 -12.89 -7.36 -1.87
C ALA A 427 -13.43 -8.67 -2.48
N PRO A 428 -12.62 -9.45 -3.22
CA PRO A 428 -13.05 -10.69 -3.86
C PRO A 428 -13.36 -11.78 -2.83
N ASP A 429 -14.24 -12.73 -3.17
CA ASP A 429 -14.64 -13.80 -2.25
C ASP A 429 -13.60 -14.93 -2.12
N ARG A 430 -12.66 -14.99 -3.08
CA ARG A 430 -11.52 -15.90 -3.17
C ARG A 430 -11.88 -17.41 -3.17
N LYS A 431 -13.10 -17.78 -3.54
CA LYS A 431 -13.51 -19.18 -3.80
C LYS A 431 -12.93 -19.71 -5.12
N ILE A 432 -12.50 -18.82 -6.00
CA ILE A 432 -11.70 -19.12 -7.20
C ILE A 432 -10.22 -18.92 -6.87
N VAL A 433 -9.45 -20.01 -6.97
CA VAL A 433 -7.98 -20.04 -6.85
C VAL A 433 -7.49 -20.94 -7.98
N ARG A 434 -6.57 -20.43 -8.82
CA ARG A 434 -5.98 -21.17 -9.95
C ARG A 434 -4.60 -21.70 -9.59
N ARG A 435 -3.69 -20.80 -9.21
CA ARG A 435 -2.36 -21.07 -8.66
C ARG A 435 -2.26 -20.45 -7.25
N VAL A 436 -1.31 -20.96 -6.46
CA VAL A 436 -0.88 -20.34 -5.20
C VAL A 436 0.63 -20.15 -5.30
N ASP A 437 1.07 -18.90 -5.42
CA ASP A 437 2.49 -18.54 -5.33
C ASP A 437 2.83 -18.11 -3.90
N TYR A 438 1.92 -17.35 -3.30
CA TYR A 438 2.06 -16.74 -2.00
C TYR A 438 0.76 -16.91 -1.19
N SER A 439 0.92 -17.05 0.11
CA SER A 439 -0.17 -16.89 1.09
C SER A 439 0.02 -15.57 1.82
N ALA A 440 -1.06 -15.00 2.34
CA ALA A 440 -1.01 -13.79 3.16
C ALA A 440 -1.90 -13.89 4.40
N ALA A 441 -1.53 -13.19 5.47
CA ALA A 441 -2.29 -13.06 6.69
C ALA A 441 -2.35 -11.60 7.15
N LEU A 442 -3.56 -11.10 7.38
CA LEU A 442 -3.80 -9.84 8.06
C LEU A 442 -3.89 -10.11 9.57
N LEU A 443 -3.03 -9.45 10.34
CA LEU A 443 -2.89 -9.62 11.79
C LEU A 443 -3.33 -8.36 12.54
N ALA A 444 -3.96 -8.55 13.70
CA ALA A 444 -4.30 -7.46 14.62
C ALA A 444 -3.13 -7.07 15.54
N PHE A 445 -3.32 -6.01 16.33
CA PHE A 445 -2.33 -5.53 17.31
C PHE A 445 -1.93 -6.58 18.36
N ASP A 446 -2.83 -7.52 18.71
CA ASP A 446 -2.57 -8.64 19.62
C ASP A 446 -1.88 -9.86 18.94
N GLY A 447 -1.61 -9.77 17.63
CA GLY A 447 -1.07 -10.86 16.81
C GLY A 447 -2.10 -11.90 16.36
N SER A 448 -3.39 -11.74 16.69
CA SER A 448 -4.45 -12.62 16.18
C SER A 448 -4.64 -12.45 14.66
N THR A 449 -5.05 -13.53 13.98
CA THR A 449 -5.33 -13.47 12.54
C THR A 449 -6.76 -12.97 12.29
N LEU A 450 -6.89 -11.86 11.58
CA LEU A 450 -8.17 -11.30 11.13
C LEU A 450 -8.64 -11.92 9.81
N TYR A 451 -7.71 -12.08 8.86
CA TYR A 451 -8.02 -12.59 7.52
C TYR A 451 -6.81 -13.36 6.95
N LYS A 452 -7.07 -14.38 6.13
CA LYS A 452 -6.04 -15.20 5.45
C LYS A 452 -6.50 -15.56 4.04
N PHE A 453 -5.58 -15.51 3.10
CA PHE A 453 -5.86 -15.82 1.69
C PHE A 453 -4.60 -16.26 0.93
N ASP A 454 -4.80 -16.87 -0.22
CA ASP A 454 -3.77 -17.16 -1.21
C ASP A 454 -3.88 -16.20 -2.41
N PHE A 455 -2.77 -16.00 -3.12
CA PHE A 455 -2.73 -15.27 -4.39
C PHE A 455 -1.57 -15.73 -5.30
N GLU A 456 -1.59 -15.21 -6.53
CA GLU A 456 -0.62 -15.49 -7.59
C GLU A 456 -0.13 -14.19 -8.23
N MET A 457 1.17 -14.09 -8.50
CA MET A 457 1.78 -12.93 -9.16
C MET A 457 2.07 -13.26 -10.63
N PRO A 458 1.64 -12.42 -11.60
CA PRO A 458 1.83 -12.70 -13.01
C PRO A 458 3.33 -12.75 -13.37
N ASP A 459 3.73 -13.84 -14.02
CA ASP A 459 5.13 -14.21 -14.29
C ASP A 459 5.40 -14.57 -15.77
N MET A 460 4.34 -14.72 -16.56
CA MET A 460 4.41 -15.03 -17.99
C MET A 460 3.24 -14.37 -18.74
N LEU A 461 3.47 -14.00 -20.00
CA LEU A 461 2.44 -13.48 -20.90
C LEU A 461 2.53 -14.22 -22.24
N PHE A 462 1.47 -14.96 -22.59
CA PHE A 462 1.40 -15.71 -23.84
C PHE A 462 0.80 -14.86 -24.96
N PRO A 463 1.45 -14.79 -26.14
CA PRO A 463 0.95 -14.00 -27.26
C PRO A 463 -0.06 -14.76 -28.12
N PHE A 464 -1.33 -14.31 -28.16
CA PHE A 464 -2.34 -14.99 -28.96
C PHE A 464 -1.95 -15.04 -30.46
N TYR A 465 -1.84 -16.26 -30.99
CA TYR A 465 -1.40 -16.53 -32.36
C TYR A 465 -2.49 -16.32 -33.42
N GLU A 466 -2.10 -15.68 -34.52
CA GLU A 466 -2.93 -15.53 -35.73
C GLU A 466 -2.36 -16.39 -36.86
N GLU A 467 -3.20 -17.25 -37.44
CA GLU A 467 -2.75 -18.26 -38.41
C GLU A 467 -2.19 -17.61 -39.69
N GLY A 468 -0.92 -17.88 -39.97
CA GLY A 468 -0.19 -17.34 -41.12
C GLY A 468 0.65 -16.09 -40.85
N LYS A 469 0.60 -15.48 -39.66
CA LYS A 469 1.54 -14.43 -39.24
C LYS A 469 2.85 -15.03 -38.68
N GLU A 470 3.85 -14.16 -38.50
CA GLU A 470 5.18 -14.56 -38.00
C GLU A 470 5.13 -15.13 -36.57
N LYS A 471 6.16 -15.91 -36.26
CA LYS A 471 6.26 -16.71 -35.04
C LYS A 471 7.22 -16.05 -34.06
N VAL A 472 6.77 -15.84 -32.84
CA VAL A 472 7.30 -14.85 -31.90
C VAL A 472 7.43 -15.44 -30.49
N SER A 473 8.44 -15.06 -29.70
CA SER A 473 8.67 -15.67 -28.38
C SER A 473 7.69 -15.20 -27.30
N PRO A 474 7.31 -16.02 -26.30
CA PRO A 474 6.51 -15.60 -25.17
C PRO A 474 7.33 -14.76 -24.19
N PHE A 475 6.66 -13.91 -23.42
CA PHE A 475 7.33 -13.04 -22.47
C PHE A 475 7.36 -13.67 -21.09
N ILE A 476 8.57 -14.00 -20.61
CA ILE A 476 8.82 -14.19 -19.18
C ILE A 476 8.86 -12.80 -18.56
N LEU A 477 8.00 -12.54 -17.58
CA LEU A 477 7.90 -11.23 -16.94
C LEU A 477 8.97 -11.12 -15.85
N GLU A 478 10.17 -10.64 -16.22
CA GLU A 478 11.23 -10.33 -15.23
C GLU A 478 10.81 -9.25 -14.22
N LYS A 479 9.86 -8.39 -14.59
CA LYS A 479 9.17 -7.44 -13.71
C LYS A 479 7.66 -7.46 -13.94
N SER A 480 6.90 -7.53 -12.86
CA SER A 480 5.44 -7.41 -12.87
C SER A 480 4.91 -6.73 -11.61
N SER A 481 3.68 -6.23 -11.67
CA SER A 481 3.00 -5.51 -10.59
C SER A 481 1.60 -6.09 -10.38
N GLN A 482 1.06 -5.98 -9.18
CA GLN A 482 -0.32 -6.34 -8.87
C GLN A 482 -0.82 -5.58 -7.63
N THR A 483 -1.99 -4.96 -7.72
CA THR A 483 -2.73 -4.50 -6.53
C THR A 483 -3.66 -5.61 -6.04
N ILE A 484 -3.46 -6.06 -4.79
CA ILE A 484 -4.35 -7.02 -4.12
C ILE A 484 -5.37 -6.27 -3.24
N VAL A 485 -6.64 -6.61 -3.40
CA VAL A 485 -7.75 -6.05 -2.61
C VAL A 485 -8.02 -6.94 -1.39
N ILE A 486 -8.05 -6.34 -0.20
CA ILE A 486 -8.19 -7.03 1.10
C ILE A 486 -9.28 -6.30 1.91
N PRO A 487 -10.25 -7.00 2.54
CA PRO A 487 -11.27 -6.33 3.35
C PRO A 487 -10.64 -5.47 4.46
N TYR A 488 -11.22 -4.30 4.74
CA TYR A 488 -10.75 -3.42 5.79
C TYR A 488 -11.17 -3.91 7.19
N PHE A 489 -10.25 -3.87 8.15
CA PHE A 489 -10.53 -4.21 9.55
C PHE A 489 -10.00 -3.11 10.46
N ARG A 490 -10.88 -2.59 11.33
CA ARG A 490 -10.54 -1.54 12.30
C ARG A 490 -9.28 -1.86 13.11
N ASN A 491 -9.09 -3.09 13.59
CA ASN A 491 -7.96 -3.44 14.45
C ASN A 491 -6.74 -4.08 13.74
N ALA A 492 -6.59 -3.98 12.42
CA ALA A 492 -5.45 -4.57 11.71
C ALA A 492 -4.16 -3.75 11.89
N LYS A 493 -3.06 -4.43 12.25
CA LYS A 493 -1.72 -3.83 12.38
C LYS A 493 -0.78 -4.22 11.24
N THR A 494 -0.79 -5.48 10.80
CA THR A 494 0.27 -5.98 9.90
C THR A 494 -0.28 -6.96 8.88
N LEU A 495 0.12 -6.78 7.62
CA LEU A 495 -0.02 -7.78 6.58
C LEU A 495 1.30 -8.56 6.42
N GLU A 496 1.29 -9.84 6.78
CA GLU A 496 2.39 -10.76 6.48
C GLU A 496 2.13 -11.47 5.14
N ILE A 497 3.16 -11.57 4.30
CA ILE A 497 3.14 -12.38 3.08
C ILE A 497 4.17 -13.49 3.21
N TYR A 498 3.79 -14.71 2.82
CA TYR A 498 4.58 -15.92 2.94
C TYR A 498 4.83 -16.58 1.57
N GLU A 499 6.07 -17.02 1.34
CA GLU A 499 6.38 -18.02 0.31
C GLU A 499 6.74 -19.34 1.01
N LYS A 500 6.08 -20.45 0.66
CA LYS A 500 6.41 -21.80 1.17
C LYS A 500 6.55 -21.86 2.72
N ASN A 501 5.60 -21.25 3.42
CA ASN A 501 5.55 -21.09 4.89
C ASN A 501 6.70 -20.27 5.52
N ARG A 502 7.38 -19.40 4.75
CA ARG A 502 8.36 -18.42 5.25
C ARG A 502 7.84 -17.02 5.00
N THR A 503 7.80 -16.17 6.03
CA THR A 503 7.48 -14.75 5.86
C THR A 503 8.55 -14.09 4.98
N ILE A 504 8.13 -13.50 3.86
CA ILE A 504 9.00 -12.78 2.92
C ILE A 504 8.79 -11.27 2.96
N LEU A 505 7.62 -10.82 3.42
CA LEU A 505 7.24 -9.42 3.48
C LEU A 505 6.39 -9.18 4.73
N ARG A 506 6.59 -8.02 5.35
CA ARG A 506 5.73 -7.45 6.40
C ARG A 506 5.41 -6.03 6.00
N ILE A 507 4.13 -5.69 5.95
CA ILE A 507 3.64 -4.34 5.64
C ILE A 507 2.89 -3.86 6.88
N ASP A 508 3.29 -2.71 7.41
CA ASP A 508 2.55 -2.05 8.48
C ASP A 508 1.30 -1.36 7.91
N LEU A 509 0.17 -1.58 8.57
CA LEU A 509 -1.14 -1.03 8.25
C LEU A 509 -1.76 -0.33 9.47
N GLY A 510 -1.03 -0.24 10.59
CA GLY A 510 -1.50 0.31 11.85
C GLY A 510 -1.96 1.76 11.76
N TYR A 511 -1.31 2.59 10.93
CA TYR A 511 -1.73 3.98 10.67
C TYR A 511 -3.02 4.10 9.82
N PHE A 512 -3.52 2.99 9.27
CA PHE A 512 -4.87 2.90 8.68
C PHE A 512 -5.87 2.22 9.61
N ALA A 513 -5.46 1.74 10.79
CA ALA A 513 -6.34 1.07 11.74
C ALA A 513 -7.36 2.06 12.35
N LYS A 514 -8.09 1.58 13.36
CA LYS A 514 -9.05 2.25 14.24
C LYS A 514 -9.04 1.56 15.64
N VAL A 515 -8.25 2.07 16.60
CA VAL A 515 -8.11 1.78 18.08
C VAL A 515 -7.68 3.08 18.81
N CYS A 516 -7.87 3.40 20.11
CA CYS A 516 -8.23 2.68 21.36
C CYS A 516 -9.65 2.86 21.99
N GLY A 517 -10.27 4.06 21.98
CA GLY A 517 -11.69 4.34 22.36
C GLY A 517 -12.52 5.44 21.56
N ASP A 518 -13.82 5.66 21.33
CA ASP A 518 -15.19 5.06 21.33
C ASP A 518 -15.53 3.97 22.34
N ASN A 519 -14.62 3.68 23.25
CA ASN A 519 -14.21 2.31 23.53
C ASN A 519 -13.57 1.56 22.29
N ILE A 520 -13.53 2.12 21.05
CA ILE A 520 -12.44 2.01 20.02
C ILE A 520 -12.11 3.32 19.17
N CYS A 521 -10.94 4.01 19.34
CA CYS A 521 -10.48 5.30 18.73
C CYS A 521 -9.99 5.06 17.27
N GLU A 522 -9.29 6.02 16.66
CA GLU A 522 -8.82 6.00 15.27
C GLU A 522 -7.36 6.56 15.07
N PRO A 523 -6.27 5.75 14.92
CA PRO A 523 -4.87 6.08 15.24
C PRO A 523 -4.06 6.81 14.14
N HIS A 524 -3.90 8.14 13.97
CA HIS A 524 -4.41 9.45 14.42
C HIS A 524 -5.08 9.71 15.79
N GLU A 525 -5.01 8.78 16.72
CA GLU A 525 -5.66 8.80 18.02
C GLU A 525 -4.85 7.89 18.96
N ASN A 526 -4.36 8.56 19.99
CA ASN A 526 -3.40 8.20 21.04
C ASN A 526 -3.73 9.15 22.22
N TRP A 527 -3.02 9.17 23.34
CA TRP A 527 -3.38 10.08 24.44
C TRP A 527 -3.34 11.58 24.05
N PHE A 528 -2.53 11.98 23.07
CA PHE A 528 -2.51 13.38 22.62
C PHE A 528 -3.70 13.75 21.71
N GLU A 529 -4.14 12.84 20.84
CA GLU A 529 -5.24 13.09 19.89
C GLU A 529 -6.64 12.63 20.41
N CYS A 530 -6.69 11.58 21.23
CA CYS A 530 -7.91 10.95 21.79
C CYS A 530 -7.78 10.63 23.31
N PRO A 531 -7.44 11.60 24.18
CA PRO A 531 -7.24 11.38 25.62
C PRO A 531 -8.49 10.86 26.37
N ALA A 532 -9.68 11.00 25.78
CA ALA A 532 -10.92 10.51 26.37
C ALA A 532 -10.95 8.97 26.52
N ASP A 533 -10.14 8.26 25.74
CA ASP A 533 -10.45 6.89 25.35
C ASP A 533 -9.20 6.09 24.85
N CYS A 534 -8.09 6.75 24.51
CA CYS A 534 -6.71 6.23 24.68
C CYS A 534 -6.14 6.82 25.99
N PRO A 535 -6.39 6.23 27.18
CA PRO A 535 -5.96 6.80 28.45
C PRO A 535 -4.46 6.58 28.71
N LEU A 536 -3.74 7.62 29.14
CA LEU A 536 -2.29 7.70 29.45
C LEU A 536 -1.68 6.51 30.24
N ALA A 537 -2.50 5.75 30.99
CA ALA A 537 -2.07 4.58 31.76
C ALA A 537 -2.18 3.24 30.98
N ALA A 538 -2.47 3.29 29.68
CA ALA A 538 -2.66 2.14 28.79
C ALA A 538 -1.90 2.34 27.47
N PRO A 539 -1.42 1.27 26.80
CA PRO A 539 -0.63 1.41 25.58
C PRO A 539 -1.46 1.95 24.41
N ASP A 540 -0.94 3.00 23.75
CA ASP A 540 -1.51 3.61 22.55
C ASP A 540 -0.49 3.79 21.40
N ASN A 541 0.75 3.33 21.61
CA ASN A 541 1.93 3.43 20.74
C ASN A 541 2.63 4.81 20.72
N ILE A 542 2.24 5.79 21.55
CA ILE A 542 2.92 7.08 21.72
C ILE A 542 3.55 7.20 23.12
N CYS A 543 4.61 8.02 23.26
CA CYS A 543 5.27 8.27 24.56
C CYS A 543 4.94 9.69 25.03
N ALA A 544 3.96 9.82 25.92
CA ALA A 544 3.56 11.06 26.55
C ALA A 544 4.50 11.41 27.72
N TYR A 545 5.69 11.92 27.39
CA TYR A 545 6.72 12.35 28.36
C TYR A 545 6.23 13.53 29.24
N LEU A 546 5.48 13.22 30.29
CA LEU A 546 4.88 14.15 31.24
C LEU A 546 5.45 13.93 32.66
N LYS A 547 5.01 14.73 33.63
CA LYS A 547 5.21 14.41 35.06
C LYS A 547 3.95 14.77 35.84
N ASP A 548 3.01 13.83 35.86
CA ASP A 548 1.66 13.98 36.43
C ASP A 548 1.25 12.82 37.37
N ASN A 549 2.18 11.92 37.69
CA ASN A 549 2.04 10.71 38.50
C ASN A 549 1.35 9.52 37.79
N VAL A 550 1.18 9.57 36.46
CA VAL A 550 0.86 8.39 35.63
C VAL A 550 2.15 7.91 34.96
N CYS A 551 2.34 6.59 34.90
CA CYS A 551 3.47 5.97 34.21
C CYS A 551 2.99 5.48 32.84
N ASP A 552 3.50 6.11 31.77
CA ASP A 552 3.26 5.73 30.38
C ASP A 552 3.84 4.31 30.09
N PRO A 553 3.02 3.34 29.66
CA PRO A 553 3.46 1.96 29.45
C PRO A 553 4.21 1.73 28.12
N ASP A 554 4.18 2.67 27.17
CA ASP A 554 4.94 2.61 25.91
C ASP A 554 6.36 3.18 26.08
N CYS A 555 6.66 3.94 27.15
CA CYS A 555 8.03 4.37 27.46
C CYS A 555 8.51 4.25 28.93
N PRO A 556 8.45 3.05 29.56
CA PRO A 556 8.73 2.82 31.00
C PRO A 556 10.19 3.03 31.45
N GLU A 557 11.14 3.22 30.52
CA GLU A 557 12.54 3.61 30.83
C GLU A 557 12.82 5.10 30.55
N ARG A 558 11.82 5.90 30.16
CA ARG A 558 11.97 7.33 29.84
C ARG A 558 11.00 8.21 30.63
N ASP A 559 9.76 7.76 30.77
CA ASP A 559 8.72 8.41 31.56
C ASP A 559 9.24 8.79 32.98
N PRO A 560 9.12 10.06 33.39
CA PRO A 560 9.59 10.56 34.69
C PRO A 560 8.95 9.94 35.94
N ASP A 561 7.77 9.32 35.85
CA ASP A 561 7.00 8.77 36.96
C ASP A 561 7.02 7.21 36.98
N CYS A 562 7.32 6.56 35.85
CA CYS A 562 7.67 5.13 35.79
C CYS A 562 8.93 4.77 36.60
N MET A 563 9.85 5.73 36.80
CA MET A 563 11.03 5.52 37.64
C MET A 563 10.79 5.95 39.11
N PRO A 564 10.93 5.05 40.10
CA PRO A 564 10.80 5.44 41.50
C PRO A 564 11.89 6.46 41.86
N GLU A 565 11.50 7.62 42.42
CA GLU A 565 12.40 8.76 42.64
C GLU A 565 13.67 8.36 43.41
N LYS A 566 14.80 8.30 42.69
CA LYS A 566 16.13 8.13 43.28
C LYS A 566 16.53 9.43 43.99
N SER A 567 16.07 9.56 45.23
CA SER A 567 16.25 10.73 46.10
C SER A 567 17.68 11.30 46.04
N LEU A 568 17.84 12.37 45.27
CA LEU A 568 19.12 13.07 45.08
C LEU A 568 19.68 13.58 46.42
N ILE A 569 18.77 13.91 47.35
CA ILE A 569 19.03 14.32 48.73
C ILE A 569 19.86 13.25 49.47
N PHE A 570 19.61 11.96 49.25
CA PHE A 570 20.36 10.88 49.89
C PHE A 570 21.81 10.81 49.39
N GLY A 571 22.03 10.98 48.08
CA GLY A 571 23.37 11.05 47.49
C GLY A 571 24.18 12.27 47.97
N ILE A 572 23.52 13.42 48.10
CA ILE A 572 24.12 14.66 48.62
C ILE A 572 24.46 14.52 50.12
N LEU A 573 23.61 13.88 50.92
CA LEU A 573 23.90 13.61 52.33
C LEU A 573 25.10 12.67 52.52
N VAL A 574 25.14 11.55 51.80
CA VAL A 574 26.24 10.57 51.91
C VAL A 574 27.58 11.17 51.47
N SER A 575 27.60 11.91 50.36
CA SER A 575 28.82 12.58 49.88
C SER A 575 29.27 13.73 50.80
N GLY A 576 28.34 14.53 51.33
CA GLY A 576 28.64 15.58 52.31
C GLY A 576 29.25 15.03 53.61
N ILE A 577 28.71 13.92 54.12
CA ILE A 577 29.25 13.21 55.29
C ILE A 577 30.67 12.68 55.00
N ALA A 578 30.91 12.08 53.83
CA ALA A 578 32.24 11.59 53.45
C ALA A 578 33.30 12.72 53.40
N VAL A 579 32.96 13.88 52.84
CA VAL A 579 33.84 15.06 52.81
C VAL A 579 34.13 15.57 54.23
N LEU A 580 33.13 15.60 55.12
CA LEU A 580 33.31 15.98 56.52
C LEU A 580 34.28 15.02 57.26
N VAL A 581 34.14 13.71 57.07
CA VAL A 581 35.06 12.71 57.65
C VAL A 581 36.49 12.90 57.14
N ILE A 582 36.67 13.18 55.85
CA ILE A 582 38.00 13.46 55.26
C ILE A 582 38.62 14.73 55.84
N ILE A 583 37.84 15.81 55.99
CA ILE A 583 38.32 17.07 56.59
C ILE A 583 38.73 16.84 58.05
N VAL A 584 37.94 16.11 58.84
CA VAL A 584 38.26 15.76 60.23
C VAL A 584 39.55 14.91 60.30
N ALA A 585 39.71 13.92 59.42
CA ALA A 585 40.93 13.11 59.36
C ALA A 585 42.18 13.95 59.01
N ILE A 586 42.07 14.90 58.08
CA ILE A 586 43.16 15.83 57.71
C ILE A 586 43.53 16.75 58.89
N LEU A 587 42.54 17.26 59.63
CA LEU A 587 42.75 18.11 60.79
C LEU A 587 43.41 17.35 61.97
N ILE A 588 42.98 16.11 62.22
CA ILE A 588 43.62 15.22 63.21
C ILE A 588 45.06 14.89 62.81
N SER A 589 45.29 14.55 61.53
CA SER A 589 46.62 14.29 60.96
C SER A 589 47.58 15.47 61.13
N ARG A 590 47.11 16.70 60.88
CA ARG A 590 47.93 17.91 61.11
C ARG A 590 48.23 18.18 62.60
N LYS A 591 47.37 17.74 63.52
CA LYS A 591 47.57 17.96 64.97
C LYS A 591 48.64 17.04 65.59
N HIS A 592 49.08 16.00 64.88
CA HIS A 592 50.19 15.12 65.26
C HIS A 592 51.54 15.49 64.63
N LYS A 593 51.69 16.71 64.11
CA LYS A 593 52.92 17.15 63.41
C LYS A 593 53.43 18.53 63.84
N ILE A 594 53.22 18.85 65.12
CA ILE A 594 53.75 20.01 65.87
C ILE A 594 54.38 19.46 67.16
#